data_AF-A0A5N5ZFD2-F1
#
_entry.id   AF-A0A5N5ZFD2-F1
#
_cell.length_a   1.000
_cell.length_b   1.000
_cell.length_c   1.000
_cell.angle_alpha   90.00
_cell.angle_beta   90.00
_cell.angle_gamma   90.00
#
_symmetry.space_group_name_H-M   'P 1'
#
loop_
_entity.id
_entity.type
_entity.pdbx_description
1 polymer ?
#
loop_
_entity_poly.entity_id
_entity_poly.type
_entity_poly.pdbx_seq_one_letter_code
_entity_poly.pdbx_strand_id
1 'polypeptide(L)'
;MSGIDWDNLANQAAAQTDAEFQTTIASLTRMNITEIDQFIKESQITNANAIKVLKEINDAAASNTAKADAIANIDNGVKFLVSMANKIV
;
A
#
# COMPACT_ATOMS: atom_id res chain seq x y z
N MET A 1 -10.15 -6.69 -11.84
CA MET A 1 -10.04 -6.17 -10.44
C MET A 1 -10.91 -4.91 -10.23
N SER A 2 -12.01 -4.75 -10.97
CA SER A 2 -13.00 -3.69 -10.76
C SER A 2 -14.01 -4.15 -9.71
N GLY A 3 -13.85 -3.69 -8.48
CA GLY A 3 -14.72 -4.08 -7.35
C GLY A 3 -14.07 -4.02 -5.98
N ILE A 4 -12.77 -3.73 -5.88
CA ILE A 4 -12.10 -3.50 -4.60
C ILE A 4 -12.44 -2.08 -4.14
N ASP A 5 -13.13 -1.97 -3.01
CA ASP A 5 -13.43 -0.70 -2.35
C ASP A 5 -12.22 -0.25 -1.53
N TRP A 6 -11.28 0.41 -2.21
CA TRP A 6 -10.02 0.86 -1.64
C TRP A 6 -10.20 1.89 -0.52
N ASP A 7 -11.23 2.73 -0.61
CA ASP A 7 -11.50 3.75 0.40
C ASP A 7 -12.04 3.11 1.69
N ASN A 8 -12.91 2.10 1.56
CA ASN A 8 -13.36 1.31 2.69
C ASN A 8 -12.22 0.49 3.29
N LEU A 9 -11.37 -0.14 2.47
CA LEU A 9 -10.16 -0.83 2.94
C LEU A 9 -9.21 0.10 3.69
N ALA A 10 -8.98 1.32 3.20
CA ALA A 10 -8.11 2.29 3.88
C ALA A 10 -8.70 2.72 5.24
N ASN A 11 -10.01 2.92 5.31
CA ASN A 11 -10.71 3.25 6.54
C ASN A 11 -10.69 2.09 7.54
N GLN A 12 -10.88 0.85 7.08
CA GLN A 12 -10.77 -0.35 7.90
C GLN A 12 -9.33 -0.55 8.38
N ALA A 13 -8.35 -0.38 7.49
CA ALA A 13 -6.93 -0.50 7.81
C ALA A 13 -6.48 0.49 8.89
N ALA A 14 -7.11 1.67 8.98
CA ALA A 14 -6.86 2.62 10.08
C ALA A 14 -7.29 2.08 11.46
N ALA A 15 -8.28 1.19 11.49
CA ALA A 15 -8.85 0.61 12.71
C ALA A 15 -8.41 -0.85 12.97
N GLN A 16 -7.78 -1.49 11.97
CA GLN A 16 -7.30 -2.87 12.04
C GLN A 16 -5.93 -2.97 12.70
N THR A 17 -5.67 -4.13 13.28
CA THR A 17 -4.33 -4.49 13.76
C THR A 17 -3.38 -4.76 12.59
N ASP A 18 -2.07 -4.60 12.81
CA ASP A 18 -1.06 -4.82 11.77
C ASP A 18 -1.13 -6.24 11.17
N ALA A 19 -1.51 -7.24 11.96
CA ALA A 19 -1.65 -8.63 11.49
C ALA A 19 -2.83 -8.82 10.50
N GLU A 20 -3.98 -8.22 10.79
CA GLU A 20 -5.15 -8.22 9.90
C GLU A 20 -4.85 -7.43 8.61
N PHE A 21 -4.13 -6.33 8.78
CA PHE A 21 -3.68 -5.50 7.69
C PHE A 21 -2.74 -6.25 6.73
N GLN A 22 -1.72 -6.93 7.27
CA GLN A 22 -0.77 -7.70 6.46
C GLN A 22 -1.47 -8.81 5.68
N THR A 23 -2.46 -9.47 6.27
CA THR A 23 -3.25 -10.51 5.60
C THR A 23 -4.03 -9.92 4.43
N THR A 24 -4.64 -8.75 4.63
CA THR A 24 -5.35 -8.01 3.59
C THR A 24 -4.42 -7.65 2.43
N ILE A 25 -3.28 -7.02 2.72
CA ILE A 25 -2.28 -6.64 1.71
C ILE A 25 -1.74 -7.87 0.96
N ALA A 26 -1.48 -8.97 1.67
CA ALA A 26 -1.00 -10.22 1.08
C ALA A 26 -2.04 -10.88 0.16
N SER A 27 -3.33 -10.66 0.41
CA SER A 27 -4.41 -11.13 -0.48
C SER A 27 -4.54 -10.27 -1.75
N LEU A 28 -4.22 -8.98 -1.66
CA LEU A 28 -4.35 -8.00 -2.74
C LEU A 28 -3.10 -7.93 -3.62
N THR A 29 -1.96 -8.32 -3.08
CA THR A 29 -0.65 -8.28 -3.73
C THR A 29 -0.07 -9.69 -3.81
N ARG A 30 1.00 -9.89 -4.58
CA ARG A 30 1.73 -11.17 -4.60
C ARG A 30 2.82 -11.24 -3.51
N MET A 31 2.77 -10.35 -2.52
CA MET A 31 3.73 -10.29 -1.42
C MET A 31 3.29 -11.21 -0.28
N ASN A 32 4.25 -11.70 0.49
CA ASN A 32 3.94 -12.47 1.70
C ASN A 32 3.89 -11.54 2.94
N ILE A 33 3.21 -12.00 3.99
CA ILE A 33 2.93 -11.24 5.22
C ILE A 33 4.22 -10.70 5.86
N THR A 34 5.29 -11.49 5.87
CA THR A 34 6.58 -11.12 6.45
C THR A 34 7.23 -9.94 5.72
N GLU A 35 7.15 -9.91 4.39
CA GLU A 35 7.65 -8.78 3.60
C GLU A 35 6.85 -7.51 3.86
N ILE A 36 5.53 -7.65 3.95
CA ILE A 36 4.63 -6.52 4.22
C ILE A 36 4.93 -5.93 5.60
N ASP A 37 5.10 -6.76 6.63
CA ASP A 37 5.50 -6.34 7.98
C ASP A 37 6.82 -5.56 7.96
N GLN A 38 7.81 -6.07 7.23
CA GLN A 38 9.11 -5.42 7.10
C GLN A 38 8.98 -4.07 6.39
N PHE A 39 8.23 -3.98 5.30
CA PHE A 39 8.02 -2.72 4.58
C PHE A 39 7.26 -1.68 5.39
N ILE A 40 6.24 -2.08 6.16
CA ILE A 40 5.52 -1.15 7.04
C ILE A 40 6.47 -0.60 8.11
N LYS A 41 7.29 -1.46 8.72
CA LYS A 41 8.29 -1.06 9.73
C LYS A 41 9.37 -0.15 9.17
N GLU A 42 9.93 -0.48 8.01
CA GLU A 42 11.00 0.30 7.36
C GLU A 42 10.51 1.65 6.85
N SER A 43 9.32 1.70 6.28
CA SER A 43 8.74 2.94 5.76
C SER A 43 8.13 3.81 6.86
N GLN A 44 7.81 3.24 8.03
CA GLN A 44 7.04 3.89 9.09
C GLN A 44 5.70 4.43 8.59
N ILE A 45 5.12 3.77 7.59
CA ILE A 45 3.82 4.12 7.02
C ILE A 45 2.69 3.60 7.92
N THR A 46 1.57 4.32 7.95
CA THR A 46 0.36 3.80 8.60
C THR A 46 -0.34 2.81 7.67
N ASN A 47 -1.08 1.86 8.25
CA ASN A 47 -1.86 0.87 7.51
C ASN A 47 -2.80 1.53 6.48
N ALA A 48 -3.49 2.59 6.88
CA ALA A 48 -4.36 3.37 5.98
C ALA A 48 -3.60 3.98 4.79
N ASN A 49 -2.41 4.55 5.03
CA ASN A 49 -1.61 5.15 3.97
C ASN A 49 -1.01 4.10 3.03
N ALA A 50 -0.62 2.93 3.53
CA ALA A 50 -0.18 1.82 2.69
C ALA A 50 -1.27 1.33 1.72
N ILE A 51 -2.55 1.29 2.13
CA ILE A 51 -3.67 0.99 1.22
C ILE A 51 -3.83 2.07 0.17
N LYS A 52 -3.73 3.35 0.56
CA LYS A 52 -3.80 4.46 -0.40
C LYS A 52 -2.70 4.33 -1.45
N VAL A 53 -1.47 3.99 -1.06
CA VAL A 53 -0.38 3.74 -2.02
C VAL A 53 -0.76 2.62 -2.99
N LEU A 54 -1.27 1.48 -2.49
CA LEU A 54 -1.69 0.38 -3.36
C LEU A 54 -2.87 0.74 -4.27
N LYS A 55 -3.81 1.56 -3.79
CA LYS A 55 -4.91 2.11 -4.58
C LYS A 55 -4.37 2.90 -5.76
N GLU A 56 -3.45 3.85 -5.51
CA GLU A 56 -2.83 4.66 -6.56
C GLU A 56 -2.05 3.80 -7.57
N ILE A 57 -1.31 2.78 -7.10
CA ILE A 57 -0.61 1.84 -7.99
C ILE A 57 -1.61 1.09 -8.88
N ASN A 58 -2.71 0.61 -8.30
CA ASN A 58 -3.74 -0.15 -9.00
C ASN A 58 -4.69 0.70 -9.86
N ASP A 59 -4.65 2.04 -9.75
CA ASP A 59 -5.44 2.92 -10.61
C ASP A 59 -4.98 2.81 -12.06
N ALA A 60 -5.68 2.02 -12.87
CA ALA A 60 -5.34 1.81 -14.28
C ALA A 60 -5.62 3.05 -15.15
N ALA A 61 -6.39 4.03 -14.67
CA ALA A 61 -6.73 5.24 -15.42
C ALA A 61 -5.69 6.35 -15.24
N ALA A 62 -4.98 6.38 -14.10
CA ALA A 62 -3.92 7.34 -13.83
C ALA A 62 -2.63 7.02 -14.61
N SER A 63 -1.95 8.06 -15.12
CA SER A 63 -0.61 7.92 -15.69
C SER A 63 0.41 7.60 -14.59
N ASN A 64 1.53 6.97 -14.94
CA ASN A 64 2.58 6.65 -13.95
C ASN A 64 3.10 7.90 -13.21
N THR A 65 3.15 9.05 -13.88
CA THR A 65 3.52 10.33 -13.27
C THR A 65 2.47 10.78 -12.26
N ALA A 66 1.18 10.73 -12.62
CA ALA A 66 0.10 11.09 -11.72
C ALA A 66 0.06 10.19 -10.47
N LYS A 67 0.31 8.89 -10.63
CA LYS A 67 0.46 7.94 -9.51
C LYS A 67 1.62 8.32 -8.60
N ALA A 68 2.78 8.63 -9.18
CA ALA A 68 3.95 9.03 -8.41
C ALA A 68 3.70 10.31 -7.60
N ASP A 69 3.03 11.29 -8.21
CA ASP A 69 2.65 12.53 -7.53
C ASP A 69 1.63 12.29 -6.41
N ALA A 70 0.63 11.43 -6.63
CA ALA A 70 -0.33 11.05 -5.60
C ALA A 70 0.35 10.32 -4.42
N ILE A 71 1.25 9.37 -4.72
CA ILE A 71 2.04 8.64 -3.71
C ILE A 71 2.99 9.57 -2.96
N ALA A 72 3.56 10.58 -3.63
CA ALA A 72 4.39 11.61 -3.00
C ALA A 72 3.64 12.47 -1.99
N ASN A 73 2.33 12.64 -2.18
CA ASN A 73 1.45 13.36 -1.26
C ASN A 73 0.93 12.48 -0.10
N ILE A 74 1.25 11.19 -0.07
CA ILE A 74 0.90 10.28 1.03
C ILE A 74 2.08 10.25 2.03
N ASP A 75 1.81 10.46 3.31
CA ASP A 75 2.84 10.38 4.34
C ASP A 75 3.52 9.01 4.34
N ASN A 76 4.85 9.02 4.16
CA ASN A 76 5.70 7.84 4.00
C ASN A 76 5.35 6.93 2.79
N GLY A 77 4.48 7.38 1.88
CA GLY A 77 4.03 6.62 0.71
C GLY A 77 5.15 6.25 -0.26
N VAL A 78 6.03 7.20 -0.56
CA VAL A 78 7.19 6.97 -1.44
C VAL A 78 8.19 5.99 -0.81
N LYS A 79 8.43 6.08 0.50
CA LYS A 79 9.31 5.12 1.20
C LYS A 79 8.76 3.70 1.11
N PHE A 80 7.45 3.54 1.29
CA PHE A 80 6.77 2.26 1.15
C PHE A 80 6.83 1.71 -0.29
N LEU A 81 6.63 2.57 -1.30
CA LEU A 81 6.79 2.16 -2.70
C LEU A 81 8.23 1.71 -3.01
N VAL A 82 9.24 2.45 -2.51
CA VAL A 82 10.65 2.12 -2.72
C VAL A 82 11.05 0.83 -1.99
N SER A 83 10.55 0.60 -0.76
CA SER A 83 10.81 -0.66 -0.04
C SER A 83 10.22 -1.86 -0.80
N MET A 84 9.03 -1.70 -1.40
CA MET A 84 8.45 -2.71 -2.28
C MET A 84 9.29 -2.92 -3.57
N ALA A 85 9.76 -1.84 -4.19
CA ALA A 85 10.54 -1.89 -5.43
C ALA A 85 11.93 -2.53 -5.24
N ASN A 86 12.60 -2.27 -4.11
CA ASN A 86 13.89 -2.87 -3.76
C ASN A 86 13.86 -4.40 -3.68
N LYS A 87 12.67 -5.00 -3.60
CA LYS A 87 12.49 -6.46 -3.57
C LYS A 87 12.39 -7.08 -4.97
N ILE A 88 12.14 -6.28 -6.00
CA ILE A 88 12.02 -6.75 -7.39
C ILE A 88 13.41 -6.79 -8.06
N VAL A 89 14.34 -5.93 -7.61
CA VAL A 89 15.69 -5.77 -8.15
C VAL A 89 16.69 -6.71 -7.48
#